data_AF-A0A6G3SAY8-F1
#
_entry.id   AF-A0A6G3SAY8-F1
#
_cell.length_a   1.000
_cell.length_b   1.000
_cell.length_c   1.000
_cell.angle_alpha   90.00
_cell.angle_beta   90.00
_cell.angle_gamma   90.00
#
_symmetry.space_group_name_H-M   'P 1'
#
loop_
_entity.id
_entity.type
_entity.pdbx_description
1 polymer ?
#
loop_
_entity_poly.entity_id
_entity_poly.type
_entity_poly.pdbx_seq_one_letter_code
_entity_poly.pdbx_strand_id
1 'polypeptide(L)'
;MRTDVHQHLWPPEFIELLRARTAPPRLDGWTLHLAGEPPYEVDPADHDIAARTRLAAADGLDLALISLSSPLGIEYLPPAEAEPLLAAFHDGALALPAPFGVWASPCLTVDGLAAAAVERALDRGCAGLQLPATALQDEGSWAAMAPLLTLLARLGKPLFVHPGAAPPAPAGAPAWWPALVPYVHQMHAAWFAFRAFGRPRHPGLRV
;
A
#
# COMPACT_ATOMS: atom_id res chain seq x y z
N MET A 1 23.91 2.76 5.34
CA MET A 1 22.55 2.35 5.74
C MET A 1 21.95 1.57 4.59
N ARG A 2 21.80 0.24 4.74
CA ARG A 2 21.16 -0.63 3.76
C ARG A 2 19.65 -0.65 4.06
N THR A 3 18.87 -0.08 3.16
CA THR A 3 17.42 0.04 3.33
C THR A 3 16.71 -0.76 2.25
N ASP A 4 15.77 -1.60 2.67
CA ASP A 4 14.74 -2.11 1.80
C ASP A 4 13.49 -1.22 1.93
N VAL A 5 13.06 -0.63 0.83
CA VAL A 5 11.92 0.31 0.82
C VAL A 5 10.59 -0.35 0.53
N HIS A 6 10.59 -1.64 0.17
CA HIS A 6 9.41 -2.32 -0.36
C HIS A 6 9.33 -3.76 0.14
N GLN A 7 8.76 -3.90 1.33
CA GLN A 7 8.44 -5.19 1.94
C GLN A 7 6.94 -5.25 2.24
N HIS A 8 6.36 -6.45 2.17
CA HIS A 8 4.99 -6.69 2.63
C HIS A 8 5.01 -7.65 3.82
N LEU A 9 4.19 -7.38 4.82
CA LEU A 9 3.94 -8.22 5.97
C LEU A 9 2.53 -7.88 6.48
N TRP A 10 1.74 -8.90 6.82
CA TRP A 10 0.38 -8.71 7.31
C TRP A 10 0.33 -9.01 8.82
N PRO A 11 0.05 -8.00 9.66
CA PRO A 11 -0.05 -8.23 11.09
C PRO A 11 -1.21 -9.18 11.45
N PRO A 12 -1.15 -9.89 12.59
CA PRO A 12 -2.17 -10.89 12.96
C PRO A 12 -3.60 -10.37 12.97
N GLU A 13 -3.85 -9.19 13.57
CA GLU A 13 -5.20 -8.60 13.62
C GLU A 13 -5.73 -8.25 12.22
N PHE A 14 -4.85 -7.76 11.33
CA PHE A 14 -5.20 -7.47 9.95
C PHE A 14 -5.61 -8.74 9.19
N ILE A 15 -4.92 -9.87 9.41
CA ILE A 15 -5.26 -11.17 8.84
C ILE A 15 -6.64 -11.63 9.33
N GLU A 16 -6.92 -11.51 10.63
CA GLU A 16 -8.20 -11.92 11.20
C GLU A 16 -9.36 -11.07 10.67
N LEU A 17 -9.16 -9.76 10.48
CA LEU A 17 -10.17 -8.90 9.86
C LEU A 17 -10.41 -9.28 8.39
N LEU A 18 -9.37 -9.61 7.62
CA LEU A 18 -9.53 -10.14 6.27
C LEU A 18 -10.30 -11.46 6.24
N ARG A 19 -10.12 -12.33 7.24
CA ARG A 19 -10.88 -13.59 7.37
C ARG A 19 -12.34 -13.37 7.76
N ALA A 20 -12.63 -12.36 8.56
CA ALA A 20 -13.98 -12.02 8.98
C ALA A 20 -14.84 -11.40 7.85
N ARG A 21 -14.22 -10.93 6.77
CA ARG A 21 -14.92 -10.33 5.63
C ARG A 21 -15.63 -11.38 4.77
N THR A 22 -16.83 -11.04 4.32
CA THR A 22 -17.64 -11.87 3.41
C THR A 22 -17.50 -11.47 1.94
N ALA A 23 -16.87 -10.32 1.66
CA ALA A 23 -16.60 -9.81 0.32
C ALA A 23 -15.10 -9.47 0.15
N PRO A 24 -14.55 -9.57 -1.07
CA PRO A 24 -13.17 -9.17 -1.36
C PRO A 24 -12.83 -7.73 -0.91
N PRO A 25 -11.57 -7.44 -0.55
CA PRO A 25 -10.50 -8.42 -0.29
C PRO A 25 -10.83 -9.23 0.97
N ARG A 26 -10.69 -10.56 0.90
CA ARG A 26 -10.90 -11.45 2.06
C ARG A 26 -9.95 -12.63 2.02
N LEU A 27 -9.74 -13.23 3.18
CA LEU A 27 -9.02 -14.51 3.31
C LEU A 27 -10.00 -15.63 3.64
N ASP A 28 -9.83 -16.78 2.99
CA ASP A 28 -10.44 -18.07 3.36
C ASP A 28 -9.31 -19.01 3.77
N GLY A 29 -9.07 -19.15 5.08
CA GLY A 29 -7.82 -19.71 5.57
C GLY A 29 -6.62 -18.84 5.15
N TRP A 30 -5.86 -19.29 4.15
CA TRP A 30 -4.77 -18.55 3.50
C TRP A 30 -4.99 -18.32 2.00
N THR A 31 -6.15 -18.70 1.48
CA THR A 31 -6.58 -18.35 0.13
C THR A 31 -7.07 -16.91 0.12
N LEU A 32 -6.36 -16.03 -0.58
CA LEU A 32 -6.73 -14.65 -0.81
C LEU A 32 -7.72 -14.55 -1.97
N HIS A 33 -8.85 -13.89 -1.71
CA HIS A 33 -9.84 -13.55 -2.73
C HIS A 33 -9.86 -12.04 -2.98
N LEU A 34 -9.60 -11.65 -4.23
CA LEU A 34 -9.66 -10.27 -4.71
C LEU A 34 -10.80 -10.12 -5.73
N ALA A 35 -11.21 -8.87 -5.99
CA ALA A 35 -12.26 -8.58 -6.97
C ALA A 35 -11.79 -8.76 -8.42
N GLY A 36 -10.53 -8.44 -8.71
CA GLY A 36 -9.98 -8.44 -10.08
C GLY A 36 -9.02 -9.58 -10.40
N GLU A 37 -8.65 -10.40 -9.41
CA GLU A 37 -7.60 -11.41 -9.56
C GLU A 37 -8.12 -12.78 -9.14
N PRO A 38 -7.64 -13.87 -9.78
CA PRO A 38 -7.99 -15.22 -9.36
C PRO A 38 -7.53 -15.45 -7.91
N PRO A 39 -8.15 -16.40 -7.19
CA PRO A 39 -7.72 -16.75 -5.84
C PRO A 39 -6.24 -17.11 -5.81
N TYR A 40 -5.55 -16.62 -4.78
CA TYR A 40 -4.11 -16.80 -4.58
C TYR A 40 -3.83 -17.44 -3.23
N GLU A 41 -3.02 -18.50 -3.23
CA GLU A 41 -2.57 -19.14 -1.99
C GLU A 41 -1.42 -18.34 -1.39
N VAL A 42 -1.69 -17.66 -0.29
CA VAL A 42 -0.69 -16.89 0.45
C VAL A 42 0.12 -17.83 1.32
N ASP A 43 1.44 -17.72 1.28
CA ASP A 43 2.30 -18.48 2.19
C ASP A 43 2.28 -17.84 3.59
N PRO A 44 1.78 -18.52 4.65
CA PRO A 44 1.87 -18.02 6.02
C PRO A 44 3.30 -17.66 6.45
N ALA A 45 4.32 -18.34 5.92
CA ALA A 45 5.71 -18.10 6.27
C ALA A 45 6.18 -16.69 5.85
N ASP A 46 5.58 -16.11 4.81
CA ASP A 46 5.85 -14.73 4.41
C ASP A 46 5.34 -13.73 5.46
N HIS A 47 4.50 -14.15 6.40
CA HIS A 47 3.95 -13.31 7.46
C HIS A 47 4.44 -13.69 8.86
N ASP A 48 5.41 -14.61 8.98
CA ASP A 48 6.08 -14.91 10.25
C ASP A 48 7.05 -13.78 10.62
N ILE A 49 6.65 -12.95 11.59
CA ILE A 49 7.42 -11.80 12.07
C ILE A 49 8.82 -12.21 12.55
N ALA A 50 8.96 -13.33 13.25
CA ALA A 50 10.25 -13.76 13.79
C ALA A 50 11.18 -14.25 12.68
N ALA A 51 10.66 -14.99 11.71
CA ALA A 51 11.40 -15.40 10.52
C ALA A 51 11.84 -14.20 9.69
N ARG A 52 10.93 -13.25 9.44
CA ARG A 52 11.21 -12.03 8.69
C ARG A 52 12.22 -11.12 9.40
N THR A 53 12.19 -11.05 10.72
CA THR A 53 13.20 -10.33 11.52
C THR A 53 14.59 -10.97 11.37
N ARG A 54 14.69 -12.29 11.46
CA ARG A 54 15.96 -13.02 11.25
C ARG A 54 16.49 -12.83 9.83
N LEU A 55 15.61 -12.87 8.83
CA LEU A 55 15.98 -12.65 7.44
C LEU A 55 16.54 -11.24 7.23
N ALA A 56 15.86 -10.21 7.74
CA ALA A 56 16.33 -8.83 7.65
C ALA A 56 17.71 -8.63 8.30
N ALA A 57 17.96 -9.28 9.44
CA ALA A 57 19.26 -9.26 10.10
C ALA A 57 20.33 -10.01 9.28
N ALA A 58 20.01 -11.18 8.72
CA ALA A 58 20.93 -11.95 7.87
C ALA A 58 21.31 -11.20 6.58
N ASP A 59 20.36 -10.44 6.02
CA ASP A 59 20.58 -9.57 4.86
C ASP A 59 21.33 -8.27 5.23
N GLY A 60 21.56 -8.01 6.52
CA GLY A 60 22.22 -6.80 7.01
C GLY A 60 21.41 -5.53 6.72
N LEU A 61 20.07 -5.62 6.78
CA LEU A 61 19.20 -4.46 6.61
C LEU A 61 19.22 -3.59 7.87
N ASP A 62 19.50 -2.31 7.69
CA ASP A 62 19.37 -1.29 8.74
C ASP A 62 17.91 -0.81 8.88
N LEU A 63 17.14 -0.92 7.80
CA LEU A 63 15.72 -0.56 7.74
C LEU A 63 15.00 -1.39 6.66
N ALA A 64 13.82 -1.89 7.00
CA ALA A 64 12.90 -2.54 6.06
C ALA A 64 11.51 -1.89 6.15
N LEU A 65 11.08 -1.18 5.11
CA LEU A 65 9.78 -0.49 5.12
C LEU A 65 8.65 -1.41 4.68
N ILE A 66 7.71 -1.62 5.58
CA ILE A 66 6.49 -2.37 5.36
C ILE A 66 5.46 -1.47 4.67
N SER A 67 4.97 -1.97 3.55
CA SER A 67 3.99 -1.37 2.68
C SER A 67 2.69 -2.18 2.78
N LEU A 68 1.54 -1.49 2.83
CA LEU A 68 0.26 -2.16 2.61
C LEU A 68 0.29 -2.77 1.20
N SER A 69 -0.23 -3.98 1.02
CA SER A 69 -0.38 -4.54 -0.32
C SER A 69 -1.51 -3.80 -1.06
N SER A 70 -1.23 -2.67 -1.70
CA SER A 70 -2.21 -1.86 -2.43
C SER A 70 -3.06 -2.62 -3.48
N PRO A 71 -2.61 -3.74 -4.07
CA PRO A 71 -3.48 -4.55 -4.90
C PRO A 71 -4.66 -5.21 -4.19
N LEU A 72 -4.64 -5.26 -2.84
CA LEU A 72 -5.82 -5.66 -2.05
C LEU A 72 -7.01 -4.70 -2.29
N GLY A 73 -6.75 -3.45 -2.68
CA GLY A 73 -7.78 -2.46 -2.97
C GLY A 73 -8.47 -1.88 -1.72
N ILE A 74 -7.89 -2.06 -0.54
CA ILE A 74 -8.45 -1.60 0.74
C ILE A 74 -8.62 -0.08 0.75
N GLU A 75 -7.70 0.65 0.11
CA GLU A 75 -7.74 2.10 -0.02
C GLU A 75 -9.01 2.60 -0.73
N TYR A 76 -9.69 1.74 -1.50
CA TYR A 76 -10.89 2.09 -2.26
C TYR A 76 -12.19 1.51 -1.68
N LEU A 77 -12.13 0.80 -0.56
CA LEU A 77 -13.33 0.32 0.12
C LEU A 77 -14.14 1.48 0.72
N PRO A 78 -15.44 1.31 1.00
CA PRO A 78 -16.20 2.26 1.79
C PRO A 78 -15.51 2.51 3.14
N PRO A 79 -15.58 3.73 3.71
CA PRO A 79 -14.84 4.08 4.93
C PRO A 79 -15.08 3.12 6.10
N ALA A 80 -16.34 2.72 6.33
CA ALA A 80 -16.72 1.78 7.39
C ALA A 80 -16.07 0.38 7.25
N GLU A 81 -15.65 0.02 6.04
CA GLU A 81 -14.94 -1.23 5.77
C GLU A 81 -13.41 -1.05 5.72
N ALA A 82 -12.93 0.07 5.17
CA ALA A 82 -11.51 0.36 5.01
C ALA A 82 -10.83 0.69 6.34
N GLU A 83 -11.46 1.51 7.19
CA GLU A 83 -10.85 2.08 8.37
C GLU A 83 -10.39 1.03 9.40
N PRO A 84 -11.19 -0.01 9.74
CA PRO A 84 -10.72 -1.05 10.65
C PRO A 84 -9.52 -1.83 10.11
N LEU A 85 -9.49 -2.11 8.79
CA LEU A 85 -8.38 -2.80 8.14
C LEU A 85 -7.11 -1.95 8.14
N LEU A 86 -7.22 -0.67 7.77
CA LEU A 86 -6.09 0.25 7.74
C LEU A 86 -5.53 0.46 9.16
N ALA A 87 -6.40 0.61 10.16
CA ALA A 87 -5.99 0.73 11.56
C ALA A 87 -5.22 -0.51 12.02
N ALA A 88 -5.77 -1.71 11.82
CA ALA A 88 -5.10 -2.96 12.21
C ALA A 88 -3.77 -3.17 11.47
N PHE A 89 -3.69 -2.78 10.19
CA PHE A 89 -2.43 -2.79 9.45
C PHE A 89 -1.41 -1.83 10.07
N HIS A 90 -1.73 -0.55 10.26
CA HIS A 90 -0.79 0.42 10.80
C HIS A 90 -0.38 0.11 12.24
N ASP A 91 -1.33 -0.28 13.09
CA ASP A 91 -1.08 -0.59 14.50
C ASP A 91 -0.13 -1.80 14.62
N GLY A 92 -0.42 -2.87 13.89
CA GLY A 92 0.43 -4.06 13.88
C GLY A 92 1.79 -3.82 13.23
N ALA A 93 1.85 -3.08 12.12
CA ALA A 93 3.10 -2.80 11.42
C ALA A 93 4.02 -1.86 12.19
N LEU A 94 3.47 -0.84 12.87
CA LEU A 94 4.24 0.09 13.71
C LEU A 94 4.74 -0.56 15.00
N ALA A 95 4.10 -1.66 15.43
CA ALA A 95 4.53 -2.45 16.59
C ALA A 95 5.61 -3.50 16.27
N LEU A 96 6.00 -3.67 15.00
CA LEU A 96 7.05 -4.59 14.61
C LEU A 96 8.41 -4.19 15.23
N PRO A 97 9.26 -5.17 15.57
CA PRO A 97 10.60 -4.88 16.08
C PRO A 97 11.48 -4.23 15.01
N ALA A 98 12.62 -3.67 15.42
CA ALA A 98 13.67 -3.31 14.47
C ALA A 98 14.06 -4.52 13.59
N PRO A 99 14.37 -4.33 12.30
CA PRO A 99 14.59 -3.05 11.62
C PRO A 99 13.36 -2.51 10.87
N PHE A 100 12.14 -2.92 11.23
CA PHE A 100 10.96 -2.56 10.44
C PHE A 100 10.51 -1.10 10.64
N GLY A 101 10.11 -0.46 9.54
CA GLY A 101 9.37 0.80 9.52
C GLY A 101 8.14 0.66 8.62
N VAL A 102 7.32 1.70 8.47
CA VAL A 102 6.00 1.57 7.81
C VAL A 102 5.71 2.74 6.86
N TRP A 103 5.11 2.43 5.71
CA TRP A 103 4.44 3.41 4.86
C TRP A 103 2.99 3.61 5.30
N ALA A 104 2.55 4.86 5.47
CA ALA A 104 1.13 5.15 5.70
C ALA A 104 0.30 4.83 4.46
N SER A 105 -0.94 4.38 4.63
CA SER A 105 -1.88 4.10 3.54
C SER A 105 -3.24 4.71 3.88
N PRO A 106 -3.85 5.52 3.00
CA PRO A 106 -5.10 6.21 3.31
C PRO A 106 -6.33 5.43 2.83
N CYS A 107 -7.49 5.73 3.42
CA CYS A 107 -8.77 5.48 2.77
C CYS A 107 -9.04 6.62 1.78
N LEU A 108 -9.18 6.31 0.49
CA LEU A 108 -9.32 7.28 -0.60
C LEU A 108 -10.77 7.64 -0.91
N THR A 109 -11.75 6.99 -0.27
CA THR A 109 -13.19 7.20 -0.49
C THR A 109 -13.84 8.12 0.54
N VAL A 110 -13.08 8.64 1.51
CA VAL A 110 -13.56 9.60 2.53
C VAL A 110 -13.63 11.02 1.96
N ASP A 111 -14.77 11.68 2.16
CA ASP A 111 -14.97 13.09 1.80
C ASP A 111 -13.98 14.02 2.52
N GLY A 112 -13.50 15.05 1.83
CA GLY A 112 -12.49 15.98 2.38
C GLY A 112 -11.07 15.41 2.45
N LEU A 113 -10.88 14.18 1.96
CA LEU A 113 -9.63 13.44 1.78
C LEU A 113 -8.87 13.16 3.08
N ALA A 114 -8.26 11.98 3.15
CA ALA A 114 -7.58 11.40 4.32
C ALA A 114 -6.38 12.17 4.91
N ALA A 115 -6.21 13.46 4.61
CA ALA A 115 -5.05 14.25 5.03
C ALA A 115 -4.83 14.23 6.55
N ALA A 116 -5.88 14.42 7.35
CA ALA A 116 -5.76 14.35 8.81
C ALA A 116 -5.40 12.93 9.31
N ALA A 117 -5.91 11.88 8.67
CA ALA A 117 -5.57 10.50 9.01
C ALA A 117 -4.11 10.18 8.63
N VAL A 118 -3.66 10.64 7.46
CA VAL A 118 -2.27 10.51 7.02
C VAL A 118 -1.33 11.30 7.93
N GLU A 119 -1.66 12.53 8.31
CA GLU A 119 -0.86 13.32 9.25
C GLU A 119 -0.71 12.60 10.59
N ARG A 120 -1.79 12.05 11.14
CA ARG A 120 -1.72 11.20 12.35
C ARG A 120 -0.84 9.98 12.16
N ALA A 121 -0.91 9.29 11.02
CA ALA A 121 -0.06 8.13 10.75
C ALA A 121 1.43 8.53 10.66
N LEU A 122 1.74 9.67 10.04
CA LEU A 122 3.09 10.21 9.97
C LEU A 122 3.63 10.61 11.35
N ASP A 123 2.80 11.21 12.20
CA ASP A 123 3.15 11.58 13.58
C ASP A 123 3.42 10.34 14.46
N ARG A 124 2.73 9.23 14.18
CA ARG A 124 2.97 7.93 14.83
C ARG A 124 4.28 7.25 14.40
N GLY A 125 4.96 7.77 13.38
CA GLY A 125 6.26 7.26 12.94
C GLY A 125 6.30 6.66 11.54
N CYS A 126 5.22 6.71 10.76
CA CYS A 126 5.29 6.30 9.35
C CYS A 126 6.35 7.11 8.58
N ALA A 127 7.11 6.41 7.74
CA ALA A 127 8.24 6.96 6.99
C ALA A 127 7.80 7.97 5.93
N GLY A 128 6.60 7.74 5.36
CA GLY A 128 5.97 8.57 4.34
C GLY A 128 4.58 8.03 4.03
N LEU A 129 4.03 8.40 2.87
CA LEU A 129 2.74 7.93 2.38
C LEU A 129 2.95 6.99 1.19
N GLN A 130 2.21 5.91 1.15
CA GLN A 130 2.00 5.11 -0.04
C GLN A 130 0.67 5.46 -0.69
N LEU A 131 0.67 5.55 -2.02
CA LEU A 131 -0.55 5.59 -2.82
C LEU A 131 -0.53 4.48 -3.87
N PRO A 132 -1.70 3.84 -4.15
CA PRO A 132 -1.82 2.98 -5.31
C PRO A 132 -1.61 3.81 -6.60
N ALA A 133 -0.93 3.24 -7.59
CA ALA A 133 -0.65 3.88 -8.87
C ALA A 133 -1.94 4.28 -9.62
N THR A 134 -3.03 3.55 -9.36
CA THR A 134 -4.38 3.85 -9.86
C THR A 134 -4.93 5.18 -9.34
N ALA A 135 -4.38 5.76 -8.27
CA ALA A 135 -4.75 7.08 -7.78
C ALA A 135 -3.98 8.24 -8.45
N LEU A 136 -3.06 7.95 -9.38
CA LEU A 136 -2.10 8.93 -9.92
C LEU A 136 -1.85 8.77 -11.44
N GLN A 137 -2.86 8.36 -12.22
CA GLN A 137 -2.69 7.96 -13.63
C GLN A 137 -2.81 9.10 -14.65
N ASP A 138 -3.37 10.25 -14.26
CA ASP A 138 -3.69 11.38 -15.15
C ASP A 138 -3.79 12.71 -14.38
N GLU A 139 -4.03 13.81 -15.11
CA GLU A 139 -4.13 15.14 -14.48
C GLU A 139 -5.23 15.23 -13.42
N GLY A 140 -6.40 14.63 -13.67
CA GLY A 140 -7.54 14.69 -12.76
C GLY A 140 -7.28 13.96 -11.45
N SER A 141 -6.69 12.77 -11.51
CA SER A 141 -6.29 11.99 -10.35
C SER A 141 -5.19 12.67 -9.52
N TRP A 142 -4.20 13.30 -10.18
CA TRP A 142 -3.21 14.14 -9.48
C TRP A 142 -3.86 15.36 -8.79
N ALA A 143 -4.82 16.01 -9.44
CA ALA A 143 -5.56 17.12 -8.83
C ALA A 143 -6.39 16.65 -7.62
N ALA A 144 -7.03 15.48 -7.72
CA ALA A 144 -7.76 14.89 -6.60
C ALA A 144 -6.85 14.56 -5.41
N MET A 145 -5.61 14.10 -5.65
CA MET A 145 -4.65 13.79 -4.59
C MET A 145 -3.89 15.01 -4.04
N ALA A 146 -4.08 16.20 -4.60
CA ALA A 146 -3.32 17.41 -4.25
C ALA A 146 -3.29 17.74 -2.74
N PRO A 147 -4.35 17.52 -1.94
CA PRO A 147 -4.29 17.74 -0.49
C PRO A 147 -3.29 16.85 0.23
N LEU A 148 -3.21 15.56 -0.13
CA LEU A 148 -2.24 14.62 0.43
C LEU A 148 -0.81 14.97 -0.01
N LEU A 149 -0.64 15.34 -1.28
CA LEU A 149 0.67 15.68 -1.85
C LEU A 149 1.22 16.98 -1.27
N THR A 150 0.35 17.97 -1.05
CA THR A 150 0.69 19.23 -0.36
C THR A 150 1.08 18.97 1.09
N LEU A 151 0.37 18.08 1.79
CA LEU A 151 0.72 17.65 3.15
C LEU A 151 2.13 17.03 3.19
N LEU A 152 2.45 16.10 2.30
CA LEU A 152 3.77 15.48 2.24
C LEU A 152 4.88 16.49 1.93
N ALA A 153 4.65 17.39 0.97
CA ALA A 153 5.61 18.43 0.63
C ALA A 153 5.87 19.36 1.82
N ARG A 154 4.82 19.78 2.54
CA ARG A 154 4.92 20.61 3.75
C ARG A 154 5.72 19.91 4.86
N LEU A 155 5.47 18.62 5.07
CA LEU A 155 6.15 17.82 6.10
C LEU A 155 7.52 17.28 5.64
N GLY A 156 7.91 17.54 4.38
CA GLY A 156 9.12 16.98 3.79
C GLY A 156 9.14 15.46 3.76
N LYS A 157 7.99 14.77 3.71
CA LYS A 157 7.87 13.30 3.71
C LYS A 157 7.82 12.74 2.28
N PRO A 158 8.37 11.54 2.03
CA PRO A 158 8.33 10.91 0.71
C PRO A 158 6.95 10.31 0.39
N LEU A 159 6.66 10.21 -0.90
CA LEU A 159 5.59 9.42 -1.48
C LEU A 159 6.19 8.12 -2.04
N PHE A 160 5.55 6.99 -1.77
CA PHE A 160 5.83 5.71 -2.42
C PHE A 160 4.65 5.32 -3.30
N VAL A 161 4.88 5.07 -4.59
CA VAL A 161 3.82 4.67 -5.53
C VAL A 161 3.92 3.17 -5.76
N HIS A 162 2.88 2.45 -5.42
CA HIS A 162 2.80 0.99 -5.53
C HIS A 162 1.70 0.58 -6.52
N PRO A 163 1.80 -0.54 -7.26
CA PRO A 163 0.67 -1.07 -8.00
C PRO A 163 -0.62 -1.14 -7.17
N GLY A 164 -1.75 -0.77 -7.76
CA GLY A 164 -3.07 -0.84 -7.14
C GLY A 164 -3.84 -2.10 -7.57
N ALA A 165 -5.11 -2.17 -7.17
CA ALA A 165 -5.98 -3.25 -7.60
C ALA A 165 -6.05 -3.33 -9.13
N ALA A 166 -5.90 -4.54 -9.69
CA ALA A 166 -6.03 -4.76 -11.12
C ALA A 166 -7.50 -4.95 -11.52
N PRO A 167 -7.86 -4.59 -12.77
CA PRO A 167 -9.12 -5.06 -13.34
C PRO A 167 -9.10 -6.59 -13.51
N PRO A 168 -10.28 -7.23 -13.65
CA PRO A 168 -10.40 -8.66 -13.94
C PRO A 168 -9.44 -9.13 -15.04
N ALA A 169 -8.62 -10.13 -14.73
CA ALA A 169 -7.75 -10.74 -15.72
C ALA A 169 -8.59 -11.47 -16.80
N PRO A 170 -8.09 -11.59 -18.05
CA PRO A 170 -8.74 -12.40 -19.07
C PRO A 170 -8.96 -13.84 -18.59
N ALA A 171 -10.03 -14.48 -19.07
CA ALA A 171 -10.31 -15.88 -18.73
C ALA A 171 -9.12 -16.78 -19.13
N GLY A 172 -8.67 -17.62 -18.20
CA GLY A 172 -7.52 -18.51 -18.41
C GLY A 172 -6.15 -17.82 -18.31
N ALA A 173 -6.09 -16.54 -17.93
CA ALA A 173 -4.82 -15.88 -17.65
C ALA A 173 -4.06 -16.59 -16.50
N PRO A 174 -2.73 -16.71 -16.60
CA PRO A 174 -1.93 -17.33 -15.54
C PRO A 174 -1.90 -16.46 -14.28
N ALA A 175 -1.62 -17.08 -13.13
CA ALA A 175 -1.61 -16.40 -11.83
C ALA A 175 -0.63 -15.21 -11.75
N TRP A 176 0.46 -15.22 -12.53
CA TRP A 176 1.42 -14.10 -12.58
C TRP A 176 0.93 -12.91 -13.43
N TRP A 177 -0.16 -13.05 -14.18
CA TRP A 177 -0.62 -12.05 -15.15
C TRP A 177 -0.85 -10.66 -14.55
N PRO A 178 -1.55 -10.49 -13.41
CA PRO A 178 -1.76 -9.18 -12.82
C PRO A 178 -0.44 -8.43 -12.52
N ALA A 179 0.54 -9.15 -11.98
CA ALA A 179 1.84 -8.61 -11.62
C ALA A 179 2.66 -8.14 -12.83
N LEU A 180 2.57 -8.82 -13.97
CA LEU A 180 3.38 -8.50 -15.15
C LEU A 180 2.67 -7.63 -16.19
N VAL A 181 1.34 -7.50 -16.13
CA VAL A 181 0.56 -6.77 -17.13
C VAL A 181 -0.09 -5.51 -16.54
N PRO A 182 -1.24 -5.58 -15.83
CA PRO A 182 -1.89 -4.37 -15.33
C PRO A 182 -1.02 -3.61 -14.32
N TYR A 183 -0.27 -4.27 -13.44
CA TYR A 183 0.58 -3.55 -12.47
C TYR A 183 1.68 -2.74 -13.17
N VAL A 184 2.34 -3.33 -14.17
CA VAL A 184 3.38 -2.64 -14.96
C VAL A 184 2.76 -1.47 -15.73
N HIS A 185 1.58 -1.65 -16.34
CA HIS A 185 0.87 -0.57 -17.02
C HIS A 185 0.47 0.56 -16.07
N GLN A 186 -0.03 0.24 -14.87
CA GLN A 186 -0.36 1.24 -13.85
C GLN A 186 0.87 2.06 -13.45
N MET A 187 2.00 1.39 -13.19
CA MET A 187 3.25 2.06 -12.82
C MET A 187 3.79 2.94 -13.96
N HIS A 188 3.72 2.45 -15.20
CA HIS A 188 4.10 3.22 -16.38
C HIS A 188 3.24 4.48 -16.54
N ALA A 189 1.92 4.36 -16.44
CA ALA A 189 1.01 5.49 -16.50
C ALA A 189 1.28 6.50 -15.37
N ALA A 190 1.41 6.02 -14.13
CA ALA A 190 1.67 6.86 -12.97
C ALA A 190 3.01 7.62 -13.07
N TRP A 191 4.04 6.98 -13.62
CA TRP A 191 5.32 7.63 -13.88
C TRP A 191 5.20 8.78 -14.88
N PHE A 192 4.54 8.58 -16.03
CA PHE A 192 4.38 9.66 -17.01
C PHE A 192 3.44 10.76 -16.53
N ALA A 193 2.36 10.41 -15.83
CA ALA A 193 1.48 11.39 -15.18
C ALA A 193 2.23 12.21 -14.12
N PHE A 194 3.11 11.58 -13.34
CA PHE A 194 3.99 12.29 -12.43
C PHE A 194 4.87 13.30 -13.17
N ARG A 195 5.53 12.88 -14.25
CA ARG A 195 6.41 13.77 -15.03
C ARG A 195 5.66 14.94 -15.65
N ALA A 196 4.45 14.71 -16.16
CA ALA A 196 3.64 15.72 -16.84
C ALA A 196 2.91 16.67 -15.88
N PHE A 197 2.35 16.13 -14.78
CA PHE A 197 1.39 16.83 -13.94
C PHE A 197 1.84 17.00 -12.50
N GLY A 198 2.47 15.97 -11.92
CA GLY A 198 2.90 15.96 -10.52
C GLY A 198 4.15 16.82 -10.27
N ARG A 199 5.24 16.59 -11.01
CA ARG A 199 6.53 17.28 -10.82
C ARG A 199 6.44 18.80 -11.00
N PRO A 200 5.69 19.36 -11.99
CA PRO A 200 5.51 20.81 -12.09
C PRO A 200 4.77 21.43 -10.89
N ARG A 201 3.79 20.71 -10.33
CA ARG A 201 2.97 21.19 -9.19
C ARG A 201 3.66 20.99 -7.84
N HIS A 202 4.48 19.94 -7.71
CA HIS A 202 5.16 19.56 -6.48
C HIS A 202 6.67 19.35 -6.73
N PRO A 203 7.43 20.44 -7.04
CA PRO A 203 8.82 20.32 -7.48
C PRO A 203 9.74 19.68 -6.42
N GLY A 204 9.45 19.88 -5.12
CA GLY A 204 10.22 19.32 -4.02
C GLY A 204 9.74 17.95 -3.51
N LEU A 205 8.65 17.39 -4.04
CA LEU A 205 8.14 16.10 -3.59
C LEU A 205 9.11 14.97 -3.99
N ARG A 206 9.44 14.12 -3.03
CA ARG A 206 10.22 12.90 -3.24
C ARG A 206 9.23 11.79 -3.53
N VAL A 207 9.34 11.19 -4.71
CA VAL A 207 8.51 10.10 -5.24
C VAL A 207 9.45 9.00 -5.69
#